data_AF-A0A517WBI2-F1
#
_entry.id   AF-A0A517WBI2-F1
#
_cell.length_a   1.000
_cell.length_b   1.000
_cell.length_c   1.000
_cell.angle_alpha   90.00
_cell.angle_beta   90.00
_cell.angle_gamma   90.00
#
_symmetry.space_group_name_H-M   'P 1'
#
loop_
_entity.id
_entity.type
_entity.pdbx_description
1 polymer ?
#
loop_
_entity_poly.entity_id
_entity_poly.type
_entity_poly.pdbx_seq_one_letter_code
_entity_poly.pdbx_strand_id
1 'polypeptide(L)'
;MRAGSEALALDIGLESIEEGTDPLDRTRIVSLEAGEMAFLYEPFQTFFAKTGLVIEPYEDTRISGEDLKIFERLLLVTMRVVESRPDQWEEFTELQYHPQEVKIFTTLFRSELLQKLSGLLELTRTAIAAQRVLFFYGD
;
A
#
# COMPACT_ATOMS: atom_id res chain seq x y z
N MET A 1 -1.61 -29.12 -11.04
CA MET A 1 -0.76 -28.14 -10.34
C MET A 1 -1.65 -26.94 -10.07
N ARG A 2 -1.92 -26.65 -8.79
CA ARG A 2 -2.60 -25.40 -8.42
C ARG A 2 -1.53 -24.32 -8.52
N ALA A 3 -1.65 -23.41 -9.49
CA ALA A 3 -1.03 -22.11 -9.32
C ALA A 3 -1.73 -21.52 -8.09
N GLY A 4 -1.05 -21.53 -6.95
CA GLY A 4 -1.48 -20.70 -5.84
C GLY A 4 -1.50 -19.28 -6.39
N SER A 5 -2.61 -18.58 -6.20
CA SER A 5 -2.59 -17.12 -6.29
C SER A 5 -1.51 -16.68 -5.31
N GLU A 6 -0.33 -16.34 -5.82
CA GLU A 6 0.66 -15.63 -5.01
C GLU A 6 -0.07 -14.38 -4.52
N ALA A 7 -0.22 -14.29 -3.20
CA ALA A 7 -0.97 -13.22 -2.60
C ALA A 7 -0.29 -11.91 -3.01
N LEU A 8 -0.98 -11.13 -3.85
CA LEU A 8 -0.54 -9.82 -4.33
C LEU A 8 -0.36 -8.93 -3.10
N ALA A 9 0.88 -8.87 -2.62
CA ALA A 9 1.27 -8.13 -1.45
C ALA A 9 2.33 -7.11 -1.86
N LEU A 10 2.04 -5.84 -1.62
CA LEU A 10 2.98 -4.75 -1.83
C LEU A 10 3.72 -4.50 -0.52
N ASP A 11 5.01 -4.81 -0.48
CA ASP A 11 5.87 -4.57 0.67
C ASP A 11 6.39 -3.14 0.66
N ILE A 12 6.28 -2.45 1.79
CA ILE A 12 6.66 -1.03 1.89
C ILE A 12 7.58 -0.83 3.08
N GLY A 13 8.72 -0.19 2.83
CA GLY A 13 9.70 0.12 3.87
C GLY A 13 10.63 1.24 3.44
N LEU A 14 11.70 1.44 4.20
CA LEU A 14 12.76 2.36 3.81
C LEU A 14 13.70 1.67 2.82
N GLU A 15 14.18 2.39 1.82
CA GLU A 15 15.20 1.86 0.91
C GLU A 15 16.46 1.49 1.71
N SER A 16 16.97 0.27 1.49
CA SER A 16 18.17 -0.24 2.17
C SER A 16 19.38 0.65 1.87
N ILE A 17 20.18 0.90 2.90
CA ILE A 17 21.46 1.64 2.78
C ILE A 17 22.67 0.68 2.71
N GLU A 18 22.43 -0.63 2.87
CA GLU A 18 23.46 -1.66 2.81
C GLU A 18 23.57 -2.19 1.37
N GLU A 19 24.80 -2.44 0.90
CA GLU A 19 25.03 -3.09 -0.38
C GLU A 19 24.53 -4.55 -0.31
N GLY A 20 23.44 -4.84 -1.02
CA GLY A 20 22.80 -6.15 -1.01
C GLY A 20 21.77 -6.32 -2.13
N THR A 21 21.15 -7.50 -2.21
CA THR A 21 20.10 -7.79 -3.20
C THR A 21 18.71 -7.35 -2.74
N ASP A 22 18.52 -7.11 -1.45
CA ASP A 22 17.24 -6.68 -0.88
C ASP A 22 17.15 -5.15 -0.88
N PRO A 23 16.26 -4.55 -1.68
CA PRO A 23 16.12 -3.10 -1.74
C PRO A 23 15.44 -2.53 -0.49
N LEU A 24 14.86 -3.36 0.39
CA LEU A 24 14.15 -2.93 1.59
C LEU A 24 14.96 -3.13 2.88
N ASP A 25 14.96 -2.11 3.72
CA ASP A 25 15.34 -2.21 5.11
C ASP A 25 14.30 -3.04 5.88
N ARG A 26 14.59 -4.34 6.07
CA ARG A 26 13.66 -5.31 6.67
C ARG A 26 13.39 -5.10 8.16
N THR A 27 13.98 -4.08 8.80
CA THR A 27 13.71 -3.76 10.21
C THR A 27 12.27 -3.32 10.45
N ARG A 28 11.64 -2.68 9.44
CA ARG A 28 10.27 -2.20 9.54
C ARG A 28 9.60 -2.17 8.17
N ILE A 29 8.58 -3.01 8.01
CA ILE A 29 7.81 -3.15 6.77
C ILE A 29 6.32 -3.07 7.07
N VAL A 30 5.57 -2.51 6.13
CA VAL A 30 4.11 -2.66 6.03
C VAL A 30 3.80 -3.36 4.71
N SER A 31 3.03 -4.44 4.76
CA SER A 31 2.60 -5.18 3.58
C SER A 31 1.11 -4.92 3.32
N LEU A 32 0.77 -4.51 2.10
CA LEU A 32 -0.60 -4.29 1.65
C LEU A 32 -1.05 -5.44 0.75
N GLU A 33 -2.09 -6.16 1.15
CA GLU A 33 -2.68 -7.26 0.37
C GLU A 33 -3.73 -6.75 -0.63
N ALA A 34 -4.18 -7.61 -1.53
CA ALA A 34 -5.11 -7.29 -2.62
C ALA A 34 -6.35 -6.48 -2.18
N GLY A 35 -6.99 -6.85 -1.06
CA GLY A 35 -8.16 -6.10 -0.54
C GLY A 35 -7.82 -4.67 -0.14
N GLU A 36 -6.66 -4.48 0.48
CA GLU A 36 -6.21 -3.18 0.96
C GLU A 36 -5.71 -2.32 -0.20
N MET A 37 -5.02 -2.93 -1.17
CA MET A 37 -4.64 -2.31 -2.43
C MET A 37 -5.86 -1.85 -3.22
N ALA A 38 -6.92 -2.66 -3.29
CA ALA A 38 -8.18 -2.29 -3.93
C ALA A 38 -8.82 -1.09 -3.25
N PHE A 39 -8.90 -1.09 -1.92
CA PHE A 39 -9.40 0.06 -1.15
C PHE A 39 -8.56 1.34 -1.37
N LEU A 40 -7.23 1.18 -1.47
CA LEU A 40 -6.28 2.29 -1.61
C LEU A 40 -6.11 2.79 -3.05
N TYR A 41 -6.77 2.15 -4.03
CA TYR A 41 -6.67 2.54 -5.44
C TYR A 41 -6.99 4.03 -5.66
N GLU A 42 -8.17 4.49 -5.21
CA GLU A 42 -8.59 5.90 -5.38
C GLU A 42 -7.65 6.90 -4.66
N PRO A 43 -7.23 6.66 -3.40
CA PRO A 43 -6.16 7.42 -2.78
C PRO A 43 -4.86 7.46 -3.60
N PHE A 44 -4.40 6.33 -4.14
CA PHE A 44 -3.18 6.28 -4.94
C PHE A 44 -3.32 6.98 -6.29
N GLN A 45 -4.49 6.96 -6.93
CA GLN A 45 -4.77 7.78 -8.11
C GLN A 45 -4.73 9.28 -7.79
N THR A 46 -5.22 9.68 -6.61
CA THR A 46 -5.10 11.07 -6.13
C THR A 46 -3.65 11.48 -5.90
N PHE A 47 -2.80 10.55 -5.44
CA PHE A 47 -1.36 10.77 -5.30
C PHE A 47 -0.68 10.91 -6.65
N PHE A 48 -0.91 9.97 -7.57
CA PHE A 48 -0.40 10.00 -8.94
C PHE A 48 -0.74 11.31 -9.65
N ALA A 49 -1.98 11.79 -9.54
CA ALA A 49 -2.39 13.05 -10.15
C ALA A 49 -1.61 14.29 -9.64
N LYS A 50 -0.94 14.19 -8.48
CA LYS A 50 -0.13 15.26 -7.88
C LYS A 50 1.36 15.10 -8.14
N THR A 51 1.87 13.88 -8.19
CA THR A 51 3.32 13.59 -8.20
C THR A 51 3.80 12.93 -9.49
N GLY A 52 2.90 12.31 -10.25
CA GLY A 52 3.23 11.45 -11.39
C GLY A 52 3.77 10.07 -10.99
N LEU A 53 3.83 9.76 -9.69
CA LEU A 53 4.31 8.46 -9.17
C LEU A 53 3.14 7.48 -9.09
N VAL A 54 3.29 6.35 -9.77
CA VAL A 54 2.36 5.21 -9.75
C VAL A 54 2.66 4.36 -8.53
N ILE A 55 1.65 3.78 -7.87
CA ILE A 55 1.83 2.79 -6.78
C ILE A 55 0.95 1.60 -7.13
N GLU A 56 1.57 0.50 -7.56
CA GLU A 56 0.88 -0.70 -8.03
C GLU A 56 1.57 -1.97 -7.50
N PRO A 57 0.87 -3.11 -7.39
CA PRO A 57 1.44 -4.34 -6.80
C PRO A 57 2.69 -4.89 -7.49
N TYR A 58 2.88 -4.59 -8.78
CA TYR A 58 3.94 -5.18 -9.62
C TYR A 58 5.02 -4.16 -10.02
N GLU A 59 4.94 -2.93 -9.52
CA GLU A 59 5.87 -1.86 -9.89
C GLU A 59 6.59 -1.31 -8.66
N ASP A 60 7.92 -1.35 -8.74
CA ASP A 60 8.77 -0.67 -7.77
C ASP A 60 8.54 0.84 -7.81
N THR A 61 8.22 1.42 -6.66
CA THR A 61 8.00 2.86 -6.53
C THR A 61 8.88 3.45 -5.44
N ARG A 62 9.57 4.55 -5.79
CA ARG A 62 10.44 5.31 -4.88
C ARG A 62 9.80 6.66 -4.60
N ILE A 63 9.47 6.94 -3.33
CA ILE A 63 8.95 8.23 -2.90
C ILE A 63 10.01 8.94 -2.04
N SER A 64 10.32 10.19 -2.38
CA SER A 64 11.34 10.98 -1.66
C SER A 64 10.99 12.48 -1.66
N GLY A 65 11.73 13.27 -0.87
CA GLY A 65 11.61 14.72 -0.90
C GLY A 65 10.21 15.25 -0.56
N GLU A 66 9.70 16.18 -1.37
CA GLU A 66 8.38 16.80 -1.18
C GLU A 66 7.22 15.80 -1.37
N ASP A 67 7.42 14.75 -2.18
CA ASP A 67 6.38 13.74 -2.43
C ASP A 67 6.05 12.95 -1.16
N LEU A 68 7.01 12.76 -0.25
CA LEU A 68 6.75 12.17 1.06
C LEU A 68 5.75 13.00 1.89
N LYS A 69 5.81 14.35 1.81
CA LYS A 69 4.85 15.23 2.51
C LYS A 69 3.48 15.23 1.86
N ILE A 70 3.42 14.96 0.55
CA ILE A 70 2.15 14.78 -0.16
C ILE A 70 1.54 13.44 0.27
N PHE A 71 2.36 12.38 0.33
CA PHE A 71 1.95 11.06 0.75
C PHE A 71 1.50 11.02 2.22
N GLU A 72 2.23 11.67 3.14
CA GLU A 72 1.81 11.77 4.55
C GLU A 72 0.40 12.38 4.68
N ARG A 73 0.13 13.46 3.94
CA ARG A 73 -1.18 14.12 3.94
C ARG A 73 -2.27 13.23 3.36
N LEU A 74 -1.97 12.47 2.31
CA LEU A 74 -2.89 11.48 1.76
C LEU A 74 -3.25 10.43 2.82
N LEU A 75 -2.26 9.83 3.49
CA LEU A 75 -2.49 8.82 4.52
C LEU A 75 -3.40 9.33 5.64
N LEU A 76 -3.15 10.56 6.13
CA LEU A 76 -3.99 11.17 7.17
C LEU A 76 -5.44 11.36 6.72
N VAL A 77 -5.67 11.72 5.46
CA VAL A 77 -7.03 11.83 4.89
C VAL A 77 -7.67 10.44 4.78
N THR A 78 -6.93 9.47 4.24
CA THR A 78 -7.40 8.09 4.09
C THR A 78 -7.77 7.46 5.44
N MET A 79 -6.97 7.68 6.49
CA MET A 79 -7.27 7.20 7.84
C MET A 79 -8.62 7.72 8.33
N ARG A 80 -8.94 9.00 8.14
CA ARG A 80 -10.25 9.57 8.51
C ARG A 80 -11.41 8.91 7.74
N VAL A 81 -11.18 8.56 6.47
CA VAL A 81 -12.18 7.82 5.68
C VAL A 81 -12.39 6.43 6.29
N VAL A 82 -11.32 5.72 6.63
CA VAL A 82 -11.39 4.38 7.26
C VAL A 82 -12.06 4.44 8.63
N GLU A 83 -11.78 5.45 9.44
CA GLU A 83 -12.44 5.67 10.74
C GLU A 83 -13.97 5.79 10.62
N SER A 84 -14.46 6.37 9.51
CA SER A 84 -15.90 6.50 9.24
C SER A 84 -16.57 5.24 8.70
N ARG A 85 -15.80 4.19 8.34
CA ARG A 85 -16.32 2.91 7.87
C ARG A 85 -16.86 2.07 9.04
N PRO A 86 -17.74 1.09 8.77
CA PRO A 86 -18.10 0.05 9.74
C PRO A 86 -16.87 -0.73 10.21
N ASP A 87 -17.01 -1.51 11.29
CA ASP A 87 -15.92 -2.34 11.82
C ASP A 87 -15.35 -3.33 10.79
N GLN A 88 -16.20 -3.80 9.89
CA GLN A 88 -15.82 -4.63 8.75
C GLN A 88 -16.70 -4.32 7.54
N TRP A 89 -16.16 -4.46 6.33
CA TRP A 89 -16.91 -4.34 5.08
C TRP A 89 -16.30 -5.21 3.99
N GLU A 90 -17.07 -5.47 2.94
CA GLU A 90 -16.58 -6.14 1.74
C GLU A 90 -16.04 -5.12 0.75
N GLU A 91 -14.79 -5.28 0.35
CA GLU A 91 -14.14 -4.51 -0.69
C GLU A 91 -14.09 -5.33 -1.98
N PHE A 92 -14.53 -4.73 -3.08
CA PHE A 92 -14.45 -5.38 -4.39
C PHE A 92 -13.00 -5.37 -4.88
N THR A 93 -12.46 -6.54 -5.22
CA THR A 93 -11.05 -6.68 -5.63
C THR A 93 -10.89 -6.98 -7.12
N GLU A 94 -11.63 -7.96 -7.64
CA GLU A 94 -11.47 -8.38 -9.04
C GLU A 94 -12.71 -9.08 -9.63
N LEU A 95 -12.72 -9.23 -10.96
CA LEU A 95 -13.67 -10.06 -11.72
C LEU A 95 -12.95 -11.31 -12.23
N GLN A 96 -13.44 -12.49 -11.83
CA GLN A 96 -12.99 -13.77 -12.39
C GLN A 96 -13.96 -14.22 -13.47
N TYR A 97 -13.47 -14.52 -14.69
CA TYR A 97 -14.33 -14.73 -15.86
C TYR A 97 -14.57 -16.20 -16.27
N HIS A 98 -13.99 -17.21 -15.59
CA HIS A 98 -14.11 -18.63 -16.01
C HIS A 98 -14.40 -19.59 -14.86
N PRO A 99 -15.39 -20.50 -14.98
CA PRO A 99 -16.33 -20.72 -16.10
C PRO A 99 -17.55 -19.76 -16.13
N GLN A 100 -17.66 -18.83 -15.17
CA GLN A 100 -18.70 -17.80 -15.08
C GLN A 100 -18.07 -16.51 -14.52
N GLU A 101 -18.66 -15.35 -14.79
CA GLU A 101 -18.27 -14.07 -14.17
C GLU A 101 -18.61 -14.09 -12.69
N VAL A 102 -17.60 -14.06 -11.84
CA VAL A 102 -17.73 -13.98 -10.38
C VAL A 102 -16.98 -12.74 -9.89
N LYS A 103 -17.69 -11.89 -9.15
CA LYS A 103 -17.08 -10.78 -8.41
C LYS A 103 -16.39 -11.34 -7.18
N ILE A 104 -15.11 -11.04 -7.03
CA ILE A 104 -14.34 -11.37 -5.86
C ILE A 104 -14.37 -10.18 -4.91
N PHE A 105 -14.62 -10.48 -3.65
CA PHE A 105 -14.61 -9.50 -2.57
C PHE A 105 -13.67 -9.98 -1.48
N THR A 106 -13.02 -9.03 -0.81
CA THR A 106 -12.23 -9.28 0.38
C THR A 106 -12.85 -8.54 1.55
N THR A 107 -13.01 -9.23 2.68
CA THR A 107 -13.44 -8.60 3.91
C THR A 107 -12.29 -7.78 4.48
N LEU A 108 -12.50 -6.49 4.64
CA LEU A 108 -11.58 -5.59 5.33
C LEU A 108 -12.06 -5.34 6.75
N PHE A 109 -11.12 -5.33 7.68
CA PHE A 109 -11.35 -4.95 9.07
C PHE A 109 -10.79 -3.55 9.32
N ARG A 110 -11.63 -2.68 9.89
CA ARG A 110 -11.25 -1.29 10.17
C ARG A 110 -9.99 -1.19 11.02
N SER A 111 -9.89 -2.03 12.06
CA SER A 111 -8.74 -2.04 12.97
C SER A 111 -7.44 -2.43 12.26
N GLU A 112 -7.49 -3.43 11.39
CA GLU A 112 -6.31 -3.95 10.68
C GLU A 112 -5.82 -2.94 9.64
N LEU A 113 -6.72 -2.38 8.85
CA LEU A 113 -6.37 -1.36 7.87
C LEU A 113 -5.84 -0.08 8.54
N LEU A 114 -6.43 0.36 9.66
CA LEU A 114 -5.89 1.49 10.43
C LEU A 114 -4.51 1.20 11.00
N GLN A 115 -4.25 -0.04 11.45
CA GLN A 115 -2.93 -0.45 11.92
C GLN A 115 -1.89 -0.36 10.79
N LYS A 116 -2.21 -0.88 9.60
CA LYS A 116 -1.32 -0.79 8.43
C LYS A 116 -1.09 0.66 7.99
N LEU A 117 -2.13 1.48 7.90
CA LEU A 117 -2.03 2.91 7.58
C LEU A 117 -1.21 3.69 8.61
N SER A 118 -1.35 3.37 9.90
CA SER A 118 -0.54 3.97 10.97
C SER A 118 0.93 3.57 10.84
N GLY A 119 1.20 2.29 10.55
CA GLY A 119 2.55 1.81 10.28
C GLY A 119 3.19 2.51 9.08
N LEU A 120 2.42 2.74 8.01
CA LEU A 120 2.87 3.42 6.80
C LEU A 120 3.08 4.92 7.03
N LEU A 121 2.24 5.55 7.83
CA LEU A 121 2.40 6.94 8.27
C LEU A 121 3.70 7.12 9.06
N GLU A 122 3.97 6.20 9.98
CA GLU A 122 5.22 6.22 10.74
C GLU A 122 6.44 6.00 9.85
N LEU A 123 6.41 5.03 8.92
CA LEU A 123 7.47 4.84 7.92
C LEU A 123 7.72 6.11 7.10
N THR A 124 6.64 6.75 6.62
CA THR A 124 6.72 8.00 5.86
C THR A 124 7.37 9.11 6.69
N ARG A 125 7.00 9.26 7.96
CA ARG A 125 7.60 10.24 8.86
C ARG A 125 9.07 9.95 9.15
N THR A 126 9.44 8.68 9.32
CA THR A 126 10.83 8.27 9.45
C THR A 126 11.63 8.58 8.19
N ALA A 127 11.08 8.30 7.00
CA ALA A 127 11.69 8.64 5.72
C ALA A 127 11.94 10.16 5.60
N ILE A 128 10.94 10.99 5.94
CA ILE A 128 11.07 12.45 5.96
C ILE A 128 12.17 12.90 6.92
N ALA A 129 12.15 12.41 8.16
CA ALA A 129 13.10 12.83 9.20
C ALA A 129 14.54 12.41 8.88
N ALA A 130 14.72 11.23 8.30
CA ALA A 130 16.02 10.69 7.93
C ALA A 130 16.48 11.09 6.52
N GLN A 131 15.65 11.84 5.77
CA GLN A 131 15.87 12.13 4.35
C GLN A 131 16.13 10.87 3.50
N ARG A 132 15.44 9.78 3.84
CA ARG A 132 15.51 8.49 3.14
C ARG A 132 14.37 8.33 2.14
N VAL A 133 14.55 7.41 1.21
CA VAL A 133 13.51 6.99 0.26
C VAL A 133 12.54 6.03 0.96
N LEU A 134 11.24 6.26 0.80
CA LEU A 134 10.21 5.28 1.07
C LEU A 134 10.03 4.44 -0.19
N PHE A 135 10.22 3.14 -0.07
CA PHE A 135 10.25 2.21 -1.19
C PHE A 135 9.09 1.24 -1.10
N PHE A 136 8.35 1.14 -2.20
CA PHE A 136 7.26 0.20 -2.43
C PHE A 136 7.84 -0.86 -3.37
N TYR A 137 7.95 -2.08 -2.87
CA TYR A 137 8.53 -3.21 -3.58
C TYR A 137 7.39 -4.09 -4.10
N GLY A 138 7.22 -4.09 -5.43
CA GLY A 138 6.27 -4.94 -6.11
C GLY A 138 6.93 -6.24 -6.56
N ASP A 139 6.21 -7.36 -6.45
CA ASP A 139 6.66 -8.70 -6.85
C ASP A 139 5.78 -9.27 -7.97
#